data_AF-A0A4S4LUV3-F1
#
_entry.id   AF-A0A4S4LUV3-F1
#
_cell.length_a   1.000
_cell.length_b   1.000
_cell.length_c   1.000
_cell.angle_alpha   90.00
_cell.angle_beta   90.00
_cell.angle_gamma   90.00
#
_symmetry.space_group_name_H-M   'P 1'
#
loop_
_entity.id
_entity.type
_entity.pdbx_description
1 polymer ?
#
loop_
_entity_poly.entity_id
_entity_poly.type
_entity_poly.pdbx_seq_one_letter_code
_entity_poly.pdbx_strand_id
1 'polypeptide(L)'
;MWPMSQPRIKEDSPLEEVYVNQVGKALATLFDEDWDPDTDSIDDVADALSEVMREAWDSCSSEPNFVPGKSHSWWNVECKEAATQFRSAKLRRVSDENGNDHRERIAGCGKRLKGAARHARREFFDKTIAKVENTTKMWDLVAWTRKKPDDAFSTLIQADGTPAATPEDIFKMFKETFYPTTPNPIDPTVVDTYPQLPTREWAWVSAAEILSAVKGTSNTSTPGLDHCGWRLLKKILAVKDAAEGAAKFLNECFRSGTWLEMFKVNITVVIPKPGKDDYSKAKL
;
A
#
# COMPACT_ATOMS: atom_id res chain seq x y z
N MET A 1 15.98 0.74 3.41
CA MET A 1 14.93 0.62 4.43
C MET A 1 13.95 -0.44 3.94
N TRP A 2 13.81 -1.58 4.62
CA TRP A 2 12.80 -2.59 4.27
C TRP A 2 11.41 -1.93 4.38
N PRO A 3 10.42 -2.21 3.51
CA PRO A 3 9.09 -1.64 3.73
C PRO A 3 8.59 -2.19 5.06
N MET A 4 8.57 -1.34 6.08
CA MET A 4 7.86 -1.62 7.30
C MET A 4 6.43 -1.95 6.88
N SER A 5 5.90 -3.05 7.42
CA SER A 5 4.57 -3.49 7.07
C SER A 5 3.61 -2.36 7.38
N GLN A 6 3.05 -1.74 6.34
CA GLN A 6 2.16 -0.60 6.51
C GLN A 6 0.97 -1.01 7.38
N PRO A 7 0.49 -0.14 8.28
CA PRO A 7 -0.77 -0.35 8.96
C PRO A 7 -1.86 -0.72 7.97
N ARG A 8 -2.75 -1.62 8.37
CA ARG A 8 -3.91 -1.97 7.55
C ARG A 8 -5.10 -2.30 8.40
N ILE A 9 -6.27 -2.01 7.87
CA ILE A 9 -7.54 -2.50 8.39
C ILE A 9 -7.75 -3.90 7.82
N LYS A 10 -8.07 -4.87 8.69
CA LYS A 10 -8.37 -6.23 8.26
C LYS A 10 -9.70 -6.24 7.50
N GLU A 11 -9.69 -6.79 6.30
CA GLU A 11 -10.89 -6.95 5.47
C GLU A 11 -11.99 -7.73 6.20
N ASP A 12 -13.22 -7.21 6.07
CA ASP A 12 -14.46 -7.74 6.67
C ASP A 12 -14.38 -7.92 8.19
N SER A 13 -13.55 -7.10 8.85
CA SER A 13 -13.49 -7.03 10.31
C SER A 13 -14.47 -6.00 10.88
N PRO A 14 -14.88 -6.13 12.16
CA PRO A 14 -15.70 -5.11 12.81
C PRO A 14 -15.07 -3.72 12.79
N LEU A 15 -13.74 -3.64 12.85
CA LEU A 15 -13.01 -2.35 12.76
C LEU A 15 -13.11 -1.72 11.36
N GLU A 16 -13.21 -2.54 10.31
CA GLU A 16 -13.48 -2.02 8.97
C GLU A 16 -14.86 -1.37 8.87
N GLU A 17 -15.86 -2.02 9.45
CA GLU A 17 -17.21 -1.48 9.49
C GLU A 17 -17.26 -0.18 10.30
N VAL A 18 -16.52 -0.08 11.41
CA VAL A 18 -16.38 1.17 12.17
C VAL A 18 -15.76 2.28 11.32
N TYR A 19 -14.61 2.02 10.69
CA TYR A 19 -13.94 2.98 9.81
C TYR A 19 -14.86 3.46 8.67
N VAL A 20 -15.48 2.51 7.96
CA VAL A 20 -16.39 2.81 6.84
C VAL A 20 -17.55 3.68 7.29
N ASN A 21 -18.18 3.36 8.43
CA ASN A 21 -19.31 4.12 8.94
C ASN A 21 -18.91 5.51 9.45
N GLN A 22 -17.75 5.66 10.09
CA GLN A 22 -17.27 6.96 10.55
C GLN A 22 -17.03 7.92 9.37
N VAL A 23 -16.25 7.48 8.38
CA VAL A 23 -15.95 8.30 7.20
C VAL A 23 -17.20 8.53 6.35
N GLY A 24 -18.03 7.50 6.16
CA GLY A 24 -19.28 7.63 5.40
C GLY A 24 -20.27 8.61 6.03
N LYS A 25 -20.39 8.62 7.37
CA LYS A 25 -21.21 9.62 8.07
C LYS A 25 -20.65 11.03 7.94
N ALA A 26 -19.33 11.19 8.08
CA ALA A 26 -18.69 12.48 7.90
C ALA A 26 -18.91 13.03 6.49
N LEU A 27 -18.81 12.19 5.46
CA LEU A 27 -19.16 12.56 4.09
C LEU A 27 -20.64 12.97 3.98
N ALA A 28 -21.56 12.19 4.55
CA ALA A 28 -22.99 12.47 4.49
C ALA A 28 -23.37 13.82 5.14
N THR A 29 -22.62 14.25 6.15
CA THR A 29 -22.85 15.50 6.90
C THR A 29 -21.76 16.55 6.66
N LEU A 30 -21.09 16.51 5.50
CA LEU A 30 -19.99 17.42 5.13
C LEU A 30 -20.38 18.89 5.21
N PHE A 31 -21.61 19.19 4.81
CA PHE A 31 -22.20 20.52 4.84
C PHE A 31 -23.35 20.48 5.83
N ASP A 32 -23.19 21.18 6.95
CA ASP A 32 -24.25 21.36 7.93
C ASP A 32 -25.27 22.41 7.44
N GLU A 33 -26.35 22.61 8.21
CA GLU A 33 -27.40 23.58 7.86
C GLU A 33 -26.90 25.03 7.91
N ASP A 34 -25.79 25.27 8.61
CA ASP A 34 -25.20 26.59 8.82
C ASP A 34 -24.10 26.93 7.80
N TRP A 35 -23.74 25.98 6.93
CA TRP A 35 -22.71 26.19 5.89
C TRP A 35 -23.15 27.24 4.88
N ASP A 36 -22.31 28.27 4.72
CA ASP A 36 -22.50 29.36 3.77
C ASP A 36 -21.36 29.37 2.72
N PRO A 37 -21.66 29.09 1.43
CA PRO A 37 -20.66 29.09 0.36
C PRO A 37 -19.92 30.42 0.17
N ASP A 38 -20.51 31.54 0.62
CA ASP A 38 -19.94 32.87 0.43
C ASP A 38 -18.96 33.25 1.55
N THR A 39 -19.06 32.63 2.73
CA THR A 39 -18.18 32.91 3.88
C THR A 39 -17.27 31.76 4.28
N ASP A 40 -17.69 30.53 4.04
CA ASP A 40 -17.02 29.34 4.56
C ASP A 40 -16.03 28.78 3.54
N SER A 41 -14.86 28.39 4.04
CA SER A 41 -13.81 27.83 3.21
C SER A 41 -14.06 26.35 2.93
N ILE A 42 -14.14 25.99 1.65
CA ILE A 42 -14.18 24.58 1.25
C ILE A 42 -12.91 23.81 1.63
N ASP A 43 -11.77 24.49 1.75
CA ASP A 43 -10.53 23.89 2.26
C ASP A 43 -10.69 23.49 3.74
N ASP A 44 -11.39 24.28 4.57
CA ASP A 44 -11.62 23.94 5.99
C ASP A 44 -12.51 22.70 6.11
N VAL A 45 -13.56 22.61 5.27
CA VAL A 45 -14.44 21.43 5.18
C VAL A 45 -13.64 20.19 4.77
N ALA A 46 -12.73 20.36 3.79
CA ALA A 46 -11.89 19.29 3.32
C ALA A 46 -10.91 18.83 4.42
N ASP A 47 -10.27 19.76 5.12
CA ASP A 47 -9.33 19.47 6.21
C ASP A 47 -10.03 18.73 7.36
N ALA A 48 -11.26 19.13 7.70
CA ALA A 48 -12.08 18.43 8.68
C ALA A 48 -12.37 16.97 8.25
N LEU A 49 -12.72 16.74 6.99
CA LEU A 49 -12.91 15.38 6.45
C LEU A 49 -11.62 14.57 6.52
N SER A 50 -10.49 15.17 6.17
CA SER A 50 -9.17 14.53 6.19
C SER A 50 -8.75 14.14 7.61
N GLU A 51 -9.06 15.00 8.59
CA GLU A 51 -8.85 14.71 10.01
C GLU A 51 -9.67 13.50 10.46
N VAL A 52 -10.96 13.46 10.14
CA VAL A 52 -11.83 12.32 10.47
C VAL A 52 -11.30 11.03 9.84
N MET A 53 -10.86 11.07 8.58
CA MET A 53 -10.27 9.91 7.92
C MET A 53 -9.02 9.42 8.63
N ARG A 54 -8.16 10.35 9.08
CA ARG A 54 -6.93 10.04 9.81
C ARG A 54 -7.21 9.43 11.18
N GLU A 55 -8.08 10.04 11.98
CA GLU A 55 -8.46 9.53 13.30
C GLU A 55 -9.16 8.15 13.22
N ALA A 56 -10.05 7.98 12.24
CA ALA A 56 -10.71 6.71 11.97
C ALA A 56 -9.67 5.63 11.58
N TRP A 57 -8.68 5.99 10.77
CA TRP A 57 -7.62 5.07 10.37
C TRP A 57 -6.73 4.68 11.55
N ASP A 58 -6.28 5.64 12.36
CA ASP A 58 -5.41 5.40 13.51
C ASP A 58 -6.09 4.52 14.57
N SER A 59 -7.41 4.65 14.72
CA SER A 59 -8.20 3.84 15.66
C SER A 59 -8.53 2.43 15.15
N CYS A 60 -8.69 2.25 13.83
CA CYS A 60 -9.16 0.99 13.23
C CYS A 60 -8.06 0.15 12.58
N SER A 61 -6.93 0.75 12.23
CA SER A 61 -5.82 0.06 11.58
C SER A 61 -4.92 -0.63 12.61
N SER A 62 -4.20 -1.66 12.16
CA SER A 62 -3.17 -2.29 12.96
C SER A 62 -1.97 -2.60 12.09
N GLU A 63 -0.78 -2.45 12.64
CA GLU A 63 0.41 -2.98 12.00
C GLU A 63 0.29 -4.51 11.94
N PRO A 64 0.41 -5.11 10.74
CA PRO A 64 0.51 -6.55 10.65
C PRO A 64 1.69 -6.98 11.49
N ASN A 65 1.46 -7.94 12.40
CA ASN A 65 2.53 -8.58 13.17
C ASN A 65 3.48 -9.32 12.23
N PHE A 66 4.36 -8.58 11.57
CA PHE A 66 5.47 -9.13 10.82
C PHE A 66 6.53 -9.49 11.86
N VAL A 67 6.54 -10.75 12.27
CA VAL A 67 7.64 -11.26 13.08
C VAL A 67 8.74 -11.71 12.11
N PRO A 68 9.84 -10.94 11.96
CA PRO A 68 10.89 -11.30 11.03
C PRO A 68 11.43 -12.69 11.40
N GLY A 69 11.36 -13.62 10.46
CA GLY A 69 11.90 -14.98 10.63
C GLY A 69 11.03 -16.01 11.36
N LYS A 70 9.73 -15.76 11.62
CA LYS A 70 8.86 -16.75 12.32
C LYS A 70 7.67 -17.34 11.55
N SER A 71 7.33 -16.89 10.36
CA SER A 71 6.33 -17.59 9.52
C SER A 71 6.91 -17.96 8.17
N HIS A 72 7.81 -18.93 8.19
CA HIS A 72 7.95 -19.74 6.99
C HIS A 72 6.59 -20.40 6.72
N SER A 73 6.03 -20.24 5.53
CA SER A 73 4.75 -20.84 5.13
C SER A 73 4.72 -22.37 5.28
N TRP A 74 5.90 -23.01 5.27
CA TRP A 74 6.10 -24.43 5.51
C TRP A 74 6.20 -24.82 7.00
N TRP A 75 6.24 -23.86 7.94
CA TRP A 75 6.38 -24.14 9.36
C TRP A 75 5.06 -24.63 9.95
N ASN A 76 5.01 -25.93 10.29
CA ASN A 76 3.80 -26.59 10.78
C ASN A 76 3.82 -26.82 12.31
N VAL A 77 2.77 -27.49 12.83
CA VAL A 77 2.61 -27.80 14.25
C VAL A 77 3.78 -28.64 14.78
N GLU A 78 4.23 -29.63 14.02
CA GLU A 78 5.37 -30.49 14.39
C GLU A 78 6.67 -29.68 14.59
N CYS A 79 6.94 -28.71 13.72
CA CYS A 79 8.08 -27.80 13.88
C CYS A 79 7.95 -26.96 15.16
N LYS A 80 6.75 -26.48 15.48
CA LYS A 80 6.48 -25.70 16.70
C LYS A 80 6.69 -26.53 17.97
N GLU A 81 6.24 -27.77 17.98
CA GLU A 81 6.43 -28.71 19.08
C GLU A 81 7.89 -29.06 19.28
N ALA A 82 8.60 -29.42 18.20
CA ALA A 82 10.03 -29.74 18.26
C ALA A 82 10.87 -28.54 18.71
N ALA A 83 10.52 -27.32 18.29
CA ALA A 83 11.18 -26.09 18.74
C ALA A 83 10.93 -25.81 20.23
N THR A 84 9.73 -26.10 20.72
CA THR A 84 9.37 -25.96 22.13
C THR A 84 10.15 -26.96 22.98
N GLN A 85 10.23 -28.22 22.53
CA GLN A 85 11.03 -29.26 23.19
C GLN A 85 12.51 -28.88 23.22
N PHE A 86 13.09 -28.42 22.11
CA PHE A 86 14.48 -27.97 22.06
C PHE A 86 14.77 -26.79 22.99
N ARG A 87 13.89 -25.79 23.04
CA ARG A 87 14.02 -24.67 24.00
C ARG A 87 13.93 -25.15 25.43
N SER A 88 12.92 -25.96 25.76
CA SER A 88 12.78 -26.52 27.11
C SER A 88 14.00 -27.36 27.50
N ALA A 89 14.60 -28.06 26.54
CA ALA A 89 15.75 -28.89 26.80
C ALA A 89 17.01 -28.07 27.14
N LYS A 90 17.14 -26.88 26.55
CA LYS A 90 18.24 -25.94 26.82
C LYS A 90 18.06 -25.19 28.15
N LEU A 91 16.81 -24.89 28.53
CA LEU A 91 16.47 -24.09 29.70
C LEU A 91 16.35 -24.92 30.99
N ARG A 92 15.80 -26.13 30.91
CA ARG A 92 15.60 -27.00 32.09
C ARG A 92 16.83 -27.86 32.31
N ARG A 93 17.39 -27.76 33.51
CA ARG A 93 18.27 -28.78 34.05
C ARG A 93 17.45 -29.83 34.78
N VAL A 94 17.77 -31.09 34.52
CA VAL A 94 17.18 -32.22 35.24
C VAL A 94 18.06 -32.51 36.46
N SER A 95 17.45 -32.66 37.64
CA SER A 95 18.18 -33.05 38.84
C SER A 95 18.85 -34.40 38.61
N ASP A 96 20.10 -34.55 39.06
CA ASP A 96 20.96 -35.73 38.86
C ASP A 96 21.48 -35.97 37.42
N GLU A 97 21.27 -35.04 36.48
CA GLU A 97 21.85 -35.16 35.13
C GLU A 97 23.35 -34.81 35.12
N ASN A 98 24.18 -35.70 34.57
CA ASN A 98 25.58 -35.37 34.31
C ASN A 98 25.69 -34.48 33.05
N GLY A 99 26.79 -33.74 32.93
CA GLY A 99 27.00 -32.79 31.84
C GLY A 99 27.01 -33.42 30.44
N ASN A 100 27.30 -34.72 30.33
CA ASN A 100 27.26 -35.44 29.05
C ASN A 100 25.81 -35.75 28.64
N ASP A 101 24.97 -36.22 29.56
CA ASP A 101 23.55 -36.55 29.33
C ASP A 101 22.74 -35.30 28.97
N HIS A 102 23.07 -34.17 29.60
CA HIS A 102 22.51 -32.86 29.26
C HIS A 102 22.82 -32.46 27.80
N ARG A 103 24.07 -32.63 27.37
CA ARG A 103 24.50 -32.34 25.99
C ARG A 103 23.84 -33.27 24.98
N GLU A 104 23.73 -34.56 25.29
CA GLU A 104 23.11 -35.54 24.41
C GLU A 104 21.60 -35.29 24.24
N ARG A 105 20.90 -34.95 25.33
CA ARG A 105 19.48 -34.56 25.30
C ARG A 105 19.24 -33.32 24.44
N ILE A 106 20.04 -32.27 24.60
CA ILE A 106 19.96 -31.06 23.76
C ILE A 106 20.25 -31.41 22.29
N ALA A 107 21.27 -32.23 22.03
CA ALA A 107 21.61 -32.66 20.68
C ALA A 107 20.48 -33.48 20.04
N GLY A 108 19.83 -34.37 20.80
CA GLY A 108 18.67 -35.16 20.38
C GLY A 108 17.47 -34.29 20.00
N CYS A 109 17.09 -33.36 20.87
CA CYS A 109 16.02 -32.39 20.56
C CYS A 109 16.39 -31.49 19.36
N GLY A 110 17.67 -31.12 19.22
CA GLY A 110 18.16 -30.35 18.08
C GLY A 110 18.10 -31.12 16.77
N LYS A 111 18.42 -32.43 16.79
CA LYS A 111 18.25 -33.33 15.64
C LYS A 111 16.77 -33.46 15.26
N ARG A 112 15.86 -33.62 16.23
CA ARG A 112 14.41 -33.69 15.98
C ARG A 112 13.87 -32.40 15.36
N LEU A 113 14.27 -31.23 15.86
CA LEU A 113 13.89 -29.94 15.26
C LEU A 113 14.38 -29.82 13.82
N LYS A 114 15.64 -30.17 13.55
CA LYS A 114 16.19 -30.17 12.18
C LYS A 114 15.44 -31.16 11.28
N GLY A 115 15.06 -32.32 11.79
CA GLY A 115 14.27 -33.33 11.09
C GLY A 115 12.88 -32.82 10.71
N ALA A 116 12.11 -32.34 11.70
CA ALA A 116 10.78 -31.78 11.51
C ALA A 116 10.79 -30.61 10.51
N ALA A 117 11.74 -29.68 10.64
CA ALA A 117 11.88 -28.57 9.71
C ALA A 117 12.20 -29.02 8.28
N ARG A 118 13.02 -30.05 8.10
CA ARG A 118 13.31 -30.62 6.77
C ARG A 118 12.08 -31.30 6.17
N HIS A 119 11.36 -32.09 6.96
CA HIS A 119 10.15 -32.79 6.52
C HIS A 119 9.06 -31.79 6.12
N ALA A 120 8.72 -30.86 7.01
CA ALA A 120 7.70 -29.86 6.77
C ALA A 120 8.01 -28.99 5.54
N ARG A 121 9.28 -28.65 5.34
CA ARG A 121 9.73 -27.92 4.15
C ARG A 121 9.53 -28.75 2.87
N ARG A 122 9.93 -30.02 2.84
CA ARG A 122 9.74 -30.90 1.68
C ARG A 122 8.27 -31.07 1.38
N GLU A 123 7.48 -31.49 2.37
CA GLU A 123 6.06 -31.75 2.21
C GLU A 123 5.30 -30.52 1.69
N PHE A 124 5.62 -29.32 2.20
CA PHE A 124 5.02 -28.08 1.71
C PHE A 124 5.34 -27.82 0.24
N PHE A 125 6.61 -27.93 -0.16
CA PHE A 125 7.02 -27.68 -1.54
C PHE A 125 6.53 -28.76 -2.48
N ASP A 126 6.55 -30.04 -2.09
CA ASP A 126 6.02 -31.16 -2.87
C ASP A 126 4.51 -30.98 -3.13
N LYS A 127 3.74 -30.60 -2.10
CA LYS A 127 2.31 -30.25 -2.25
C LYS A 127 2.09 -29.05 -3.15
N THR A 128 2.97 -28.04 -3.06
CA THR A 128 2.86 -26.85 -3.90
C THR A 128 3.14 -27.19 -5.37
N ILE A 129 4.16 -28.00 -5.64
CA ILE A 129 4.49 -28.50 -6.98
C ILE A 129 3.32 -29.33 -7.54
N ALA A 130 2.81 -30.30 -6.79
CA ALA A 130 1.69 -31.15 -7.21
C ALA A 130 0.40 -30.35 -7.49
N LYS A 131 0.16 -29.28 -6.72
CA LYS A 131 -0.99 -28.37 -6.93
C LYS A 131 -0.81 -27.56 -8.22
N VAL A 132 0.41 -27.11 -8.50
CA VAL A 132 0.74 -26.27 -9.65
C VAL A 132 0.82 -27.10 -10.94
N GLU A 133 1.27 -28.36 -10.90
CA GLU A 133 1.26 -29.28 -12.06
C GLU A 133 -0.16 -29.48 -12.63
N ASN A 134 -1.18 -29.40 -11.78
CA ASN A 134 -2.58 -29.55 -12.16
C ASN A 134 -3.28 -28.21 -12.47
N THR A 135 -2.55 -27.09 -12.55
CA THR A 135 -3.11 -25.77 -12.89
C THR A 135 -2.28 -25.04 -13.95
N THR A 136 -2.89 -24.09 -14.67
CA THR A 136 -2.21 -23.15 -15.59
C THR A 136 -1.20 -22.21 -14.91
N LYS A 137 -1.01 -22.34 -13.59
CA LYS A 137 -0.17 -21.49 -12.73
C LYS A 137 1.27 -21.99 -12.60
N MET A 138 1.75 -22.86 -13.50
CA MET A 138 3.14 -23.34 -13.58
C MET A 138 4.18 -22.20 -13.45
N TRP A 139 3.82 -21.02 -13.97
CA TRP A 139 4.64 -19.81 -13.95
C TRP A 139 4.89 -19.21 -12.55
N ASP A 140 4.06 -19.51 -11.55
CA ASP A 140 4.25 -19.03 -10.17
C ASP A 140 5.51 -19.63 -9.53
N LEU A 141 5.95 -20.81 -9.97
CA LEU A 141 7.18 -21.47 -9.50
C LEU A 141 8.45 -20.86 -10.13
N VAL A 142 8.33 -20.23 -11.30
CA VAL A 142 9.47 -19.62 -12.00
C VAL A 142 10.06 -18.47 -11.18
N ALA A 143 9.23 -17.76 -10.41
CA ALA A 143 9.65 -16.72 -9.48
C ALA A 143 10.66 -17.21 -8.42
N TRP A 144 10.66 -18.51 -8.08
CA TRP A 144 11.60 -19.10 -7.12
C TRP A 144 12.98 -19.40 -7.71
N THR A 145 13.07 -19.51 -9.04
CA THR A 145 14.31 -19.86 -9.75
C THR A 145 15.03 -18.66 -10.33
N ARG A 146 14.34 -17.51 -10.45
CA ARG A 146 14.95 -16.29 -10.99
C ARG A 146 15.92 -15.71 -9.96
N LYS A 147 17.12 -15.32 -10.43
CA LYS A 147 18.01 -14.44 -9.67
C LYS A 147 17.18 -13.22 -9.27
N LYS A 148 17.18 -12.88 -7.97
CA LYS A 148 16.53 -11.65 -7.51
C LYS A 148 17.16 -10.50 -8.33
N PRO A 149 16.35 -9.69 -9.04
CA PRO A 149 16.91 -8.60 -9.82
C PRO A 149 17.72 -7.70 -8.88
N ASP A 150 18.88 -7.27 -9.34
CA ASP A 150 19.68 -6.25 -8.67
C ASP A 150 18.80 -4.98 -8.52
N ASP A 151 19.01 -4.20 -7.47
CA ASP A 151 18.14 -3.04 -7.17
C ASP A 151 18.00 -2.16 -8.42
N ALA A 152 16.77 -1.97 -8.89
CA ALA A 152 16.47 -1.49 -10.25
C ALA A 152 17.01 -0.09 -10.58
N PHE A 153 17.51 0.63 -9.58
CA PHE A 153 18.06 1.98 -9.70
C PHE A 153 19.60 2.03 -9.68
N SER A 154 20.27 0.88 -9.56
CA SER A 154 21.74 0.75 -9.52
C SER A 154 22.46 1.13 -10.83
N THR A 155 21.71 1.50 -11.88
CA THR A 155 22.24 1.82 -13.21
C THR A 155 22.18 3.31 -13.57
N LEU A 156 21.58 4.15 -12.73
CA LEU A 156 21.41 5.58 -13.01
C LEU A 156 22.76 6.29 -13.11
N ILE A 157 22.94 7.10 -14.15
CA ILE A 157 24.14 7.88 -14.42
C ILE A 157 23.80 9.37 -14.26
N GLN A 158 24.60 10.05 -13.46
CA GLN A 158 24.51 11.49 -13.20
C GLN A 158 24.94 12.31 -14.43
N ALA A 159 24.64 13.61 -14.41
CA ALA A 159 24.99 14.51 -15.51
C ALA A 159 26.51 14.61 -15.77
N ASP A 160 27.33 14.34 -14.75
CA ASP A 160 28.80 14.30 -14.83
C ASP A 160 29.37 12.96 -15.36
N GLY A 161 28.49 12.00 -15.68
CA GLY A 161 28.87 10.68 -16.18
C GLY A 161 29.18 9.65 -15.09
N THR A 162 29.06 10.01 -13.81
CA THR A 162 29.28 9.07 -12.70
C THR A 162 28.00 8.30 -12.33
N PRO A 163 28.09 7.05 -11.84
CA PRO A 163 26.91 6.35 -11.33
C PRO A 163 26.33 7.01 -10.07
N ALA A 164 25.00 7.04 -9.94
CA ALA A 164 24.34 7.39 -8.68
C ALA A 164 24.53 6.26 -7.67
N ALA A 165 25.55 6.40 -6.81
CA ALA A 165 26.00 5.35 -5.90
C ALA A 165 25.19 5.31 -4.59
N THR A 166 24.58 6.43 -4.19
CA THR A 166 23.81 6.53 -2.94
C THR A 166 22.32 6.76 -3.21
N PRO A 167 21.43 6.35 -2.28
CA PRO A 167 20.01 6.68 -2.33
C PRO A 167 19.75 8.19 -2.45
N GLU A 168 20.58 9.02 -1.82
CA GLU A 168 20.52 10.47 -1.86
C GLU A 168 20.81 11.01 -3.27
N ASP A 169 21.81 10.45 -3.96
CA ASP A 169 22.13 10.80 -5.36
C ASP A 169 20.97 10.44 -6.29
N ILE A 170 20.39 9.25 -6.10
CA ILE A 170 19.22 8.77 -6.85
C ILE A 170 18.02 9.70 -6.62
N PHE A 171 17.75 10.06 -5.37
CA PHE A 171 16.65 10.96 -5.01
C PHE A 171 16.86 12.36 -5.62
N LYS A 172 18.06 12.91 -5.50
CA LYS A 172 18.41 14.21 -6.08
C LYS A 172 18.18 14.22 -7.59
N MET A 173 18.65 13.17 -8.29
CA MET A 173 18.44 13.03 -9.73
C MET A 173 16.96 13.03 -10.11
N PHE A 174 16.13 12.26 -9.41
CA PHE A 174 14.69 12.25 -9.68
C PHE A 174 14.03 13.57 -9.35
N LYS A 175 14.41 14.21 -8.24
CA LYS A 175 13.89 15.53 -7.86
C LYS A 175 14.19 16.57 -8.94
N GLU A 176 15.43 16.67 -9.41
CA GLU A 176 15.82 17.62 -10.45
C GLU A 176 15.13 17.33 -11.80
N THR A 177 14.94 16.05 -12.13
CA THR A 177 14.30 15.64 -13.39
C THR A 177 12.79 15.90 -13.39
N PHE A 178 12.09 15.53 -12.31
CA PHE A 178 10.62 15.61 -12.24
C PHE A 178 10.11 16.94 -11.69
N TYR A 179 10.91 17.62 -10.85
CA TYR A 179 10.56 18.88 -10.18
C TYR A 179 11.71 19.89 -10.29
N PRO A 180 12.06 20.33 -11.52
CA PRO A 180 13.13 21.28 -11.71
C PRO A 180 12.82 22.60 -10.99
N THR A 181 13.82 23.17 -10.31
CA THR A 181 13.70 24.45 -9.58
C THR A 181 13.23 25.58 -10.48
N THR A 182 13.63 25.54 -11.75
CA THR A 182 13.13 26.46 -12.78
C THR A 182 12.11 25.70 -13.63
N PRO A 183 10.82 26.02 -13.54
CA PRO A 183 9.83 25.40 -14.40
C PRO A 183 10.15 25.72 -15.87
N ASN A 184 9.85 24.78 -16.76
CA ASN A 184 9.96 25.04 -18.18
C ASN A 184 9.02 26.21 -18.55
N PRO A 185 9.45 27.15 -19.40
CA PRO A 185 8.57 28.22 -19.85
C PRO A 185 7.38 27.60 -20.57
N ILE A 186 6.18 27.87 -20.06
CA ILE A 186 4.92 27.51 -20.70
C ILE A 186 4.46 28.74 -21.48
N ASP A 187 4.19 28.57 -22.77
CA ASP A 187 3.54 29.61 -23.57
C ASP A 187 2.03 29.57 -23.32
N PRO A 188 1.44 30.53 -22.59
CA PRO A 188 0.01 30.53 -22.31
C PRO A 188 -0.83 30.76 -23.58
N THR A 189 -0.24 31.37 -24.62
CA THR A 189 -0.95 31.67 -25.88
C THR A 189 -1.24 30.41 -26.68
N VAL A 190 -0.66 29.26 -26.32
CA VAL A 190 -1.05 27.96 -26.89
C VAL A 190 -2.53 27.70 -26.71
N VAL A 191 -3.14 28.17 -25.61
CA VAL A 191 -4.58 28.00 -25.34
C VAL A 191 -5.43 28.72 -26.40
N ASP A 192 -4.95 29.86 -26.89
CA ASP A 192 -5.65 30.66 -27.92
C ASP A 192 -5.63 29.99 -29.30
N THR A 193 -4.71 29.05 -29.53
CA THR A 193 -4.63 28.29 -30.79
C THR A 193 -5.67 27.17 -30.89
N TYR A 194 -6.31 26.78 -29.79
CA TYR A 194 -7.32 25.74 -29.80
C TYR A 194 -8.65 26.27 -30.35
N PRO A 195 -9.35 25.49 -31.20
CA PRO A 195 -10.66 25.87 -31.69
C PRO A 195 -11.64 25.99 -30.53
N GLN A 196 -12.23 27.18 -30.38
CA GLN A 196 -13.24 27.43 -29.37
C GLN A 196 -14.53 26.68 -29.75
N LEU A 197 -14.86 25.65 -28.97
CA LEU A 197 -16.13 24.93 -29.11
C LEU A 197 -17.27 25.78 -28.53
N PRO A 198 -18.51 25.62 -29.01
CA PRO A 198 -19.65 26.32 -28.43
C PRO A 198 -19.76 26.00 -26.95
N THR A 199 -20.06 27.03 -26.15
CA THR A 199 -20.30 26.90 -24.71
C THR A 199 -21.40 25.86 -24.49
N ARG A 200 -21.10 24.86 -23.65
CA ARG A 200 -22.05 23.83 -23.22
C ARG A 200 -22.57 24.18 -21.84
N GLU A 201 -23.81 23.79 -21.56
CA GLU A 201 -24.31 23.85 -20.20
C GLU A 201 -23.47 22.94 -19.29
N TRP A 202 -23.18 23.44 -18.09
CA TRP A 202 -22.48 22.66 -17.08
C TRP A 202 -23.44 21.67 -16.43
N ALA A 203 -23.14 20.38 -16.57
CA ALA A 203 -23.86 19.33 -15.87
C ALA A 203 -23.24 19.10 -14.49
N TRP A 204 -24.00 19.35 -13.43
CA TRP A 204 -23.56 19.09 -12.07
C TRP A 204 -23.43 17.60 -11.80
N VAL A 205 -22.40 17.24 -11.02
CA VAL A 205 -22.12 15.84 -10.70
C VAL A 205 -23.17 15.31 -9.73
N SER A 206 -23.71 14.14 -10.04
CA SER A 206 -24.68 13.42 -9.22
C SER A 206 -24.03 12.29 -8.42
N ALA A 207 -24.68 11.89 -7.31
CA ALA A 207 -24.28 10.71 -6.54
C ALA A 207 -24.23 9.43 -7.39
N ALA A 208 -25.17 9.30 -8.34
CA ALA A 208 -25.24 8.16 -9.25
C ALA A 208 -24.00 8.09 -10.17
N GLU A 209 -23.51 9.23 -10.65
CA GLU A 209 -22.28 9.30 -11.45
C GLU A 209 -21.06 8.92 -10.63
N ILE A 210 -20.95 9.40 -9.38
CA ILE A 210 -19.86 9.02 -8.48
C ILE A 210 -19.85 7.49 -8.26
N LEU A 211 -21.00 6.91 -7.90
CA LEU A 211 -21.12 5.47 -7.67
C LEU A 211 -20.79 4.67 -8.94
N SER A 212 -21.23 5.14 -10.10
CA SER A 212 -20.93 4.52 -11.40
C SER A 212 -19.43 4.57 -11.71
N ALA A 213 -18.79 5.72 -11.52
CA ALA A 213 -17.37 5.91 -11.78
C ALA A 213 -16.51 5.01 -10.88
N VAL A 214 -16.86 4.92 -9.59
CA VAL A 214 -16.10 4.12 -8.63
C VAL A 214 -16.33 2.62 -8.84
N LYS A 215 -17.48 2.18 -9.36
CA LYS A 215 -17.80 0.75 -9.55
C LYS A 215 -16.73 -0.02 -10.33
N GLY A 216 -16.17 0.59 -11.39
CA GLY A 216 -15.19 -0.04 -12.29
C GLY A 216 -13.74 -0.05 -11.79
N THR A 217 -13.43 0.60 -10.67
CA THR A 217 -12.04 0.74 -10.20
C THR A 217 -11.52 -0.57 -9.58
N SER A 218 -10.19 -0.77 -9.60
CA SER A 218 -9.59 -1.99 -9.04
C SER A 218 -9.54 -1.94 -7.51
N ASN A 219 -9.99 -3.02 -6.87
CA ASN A 219 -9.94 -3.16 -5.40
C ASN A 219 -8.52 -3.37 -4.85
N THR A 220 -7.54 -3.63 -5.73
CA THR A 220 -6.16 -3.97 -5.35
C THR A 220 -5.15 -2.90 -5.74
N SER A 221 -5.61 -1.73 -6.23
CA SER A 221 -4.71 -0.60 -6.46
C SER A 221 -4.10 -0.12 -5.14
N THR A 222 -2.87 0.35 -5.22
CA THR A 222 -2.18 0.96 -4.07
C THR A 222 -2.96 2.19 -3.60
N PRO A 223 -3.26 2.32 -2.30
CA PRO A 223 -3.91 3.50 -1.76
C PRO A 223 -2.99 4.73 -1.81
N GLY A 224 -3.59 5.91 -1.65
CA GLY A 224 -2.87 7.17 -1.51
C GLY A 224 -2.30 7.38 -0.10
N LEU A 225 -1.96 8.64 0.19
CA LEU A 225 -1.48 9.11 1.49
C LEU A 225 -2.48 8.88 2.63
N ASP A 226 -3.77 8.85 2.30
CA ASP A 226 -4.90 8.64 3.21
C ASP A 226 -5.14 7.16 3.55
N HIS A 227 -4.34 6.26 2.98
CA HIS A 227 -4.49 4.80 3.09
C HIS A 227 -5.85 4.25 2.58
N CYS A 228 -6.69 5.09 1.98
CA CYS A 228 -8.01 4.71 1.48
C CYS A 228 -7.90 4.17 0.05
N GLY A 229 -7.95 2.84 -0.09
CA GLY A 229 -8.02 2.19 -1.39
C GLY A 229 -9.44 2.22 -1.97
N TRP A 230 -9.57 1.99 -3.28
CA TRP A 230 -10.87 1.91 -3.97
C TRP A 230 -11.88 0.97 -3.31
N ARG A 231 -11.42 -0.14 -2.71
CA ARG A 231 -12.28 -1.08 -1.99
C ARG A 231 -12.95 -0.43 -0.78
N LEU A 232 -12.22 0.34 0.01
CA LEU A 232 -12.75 1.06 1.17
C LEU A 232 -13.66 2.21 0.71
N LEU A 233 -13.24 2.98 -0.29
CA LEU A 233 -14.05 4.06 -0.85
C LEU A 233 -15.41 3.56 -1.36
N LYS A 234 -15.46 2.40 -2.04
CA LYS A 234 -16.73 1.76 -2.43
C LYS A 234 -17.65 1.47 -1.25
N LYS A 235 -17.09 0.98 -0.14
CA LYS A 235 -17.86 0.68 1.08
C LYS A 235 -18.33 1.98 1.76
N ILE A 236 -17.47 2.99 1.82
CA ILE A 236 -17.78 4.32 2.37
C ILE A 236 -18.92 4.98 1.61
N LEU A 237 -18.87 5.00 0.28
CA LEU A 237 -19.91 5.61 -0.56
C LEU A 237 -21.24 4.83 -0.55
N ALA A 238 -21.25 3.60 -0.04
CA ALA A 238 -22.47 2.82 0.19
C ALA A 238 -23.14 3.17 1.53
N VAL A 239 -22.47 3.91 2.42
CA VAL A 239 -23.11 4.47 3.61
C VAL A 239 -24.17 5.49 3.17
N LYS A 240 -25.31 5.47 3.86
CA LYS A 240 -26.46 6.32 3.55
C LYS A 240 -26.04 7.79 3.42
N ASP A 241 -26.46 8.43 2.34
CA ASP A 241 -26.24 9.85 2.03
C ASP A 241 -24.77 10.26 1.77
N ALA A 242 -23.81 9.33 1.83
CA ALA A 242 -22.38 9.62 1.67
C ALA A 242 -22.01 9.98 0.22
N ALA A 243 -22.62 9.33 -0.76
CA ALA A 243 -22.39 9.63 -2.18
C ALA A 243 -22.97 11.00 -2.56
N GLU A 244 -24.10 11.38 -1.97
CA GLU A 244 -24.71 12.70 -2.08
C GLU A 244 -23.80 13.78 -1.47
N GLY A 245 -23.25 13.53 -0.28
CA GLY A 245 -22.26 14.40 0.35
C GLY A 245 -21.00 14.60 -0.52
N ALA A 246 -20.46 13.52 -1.08
CA ALA A 246 -19.32 13.59 -2.00
C ALA A 246 -19.64 14.38 -3.29
N ALA A 247 -20.86 14.22 -3.83
CA ALA A 247 -21.31 14.98 -5.00
C ALA A 247 -21.44 16.48 -4.70
N LYS A 248 -22.03 16.84 -3.56
CA LYS A 248 -22.07 18.22 -3.09
C LYS A 248 -20.67 18.80 -2.98
N PHE A 249 -19.75 18.08 -2.34
CA PHE A 249 -18.38 18.53 -2.14
C PHE A 249 -17.67 18.85 -3.46
N LEU A 250 -17.75 17.93 -4.42
CA LEU A 250 -17.16 18.13 -5.73
C LEU A 250 -17.80 19.30 -6.50
N ASN A 251 -19.13 19.44 -6.41
CA ASN A 251 -19.84 20.54 -7.06
C ASN A 251 -19.48 21.89 -6.44
N GLU A 252 -19.24 21.96 -5.13
CA GLU A 252 -18.80 23.20 -4.47
C GLU A 252 -17.36 23.57 -4.84
N CYS A 253 -16.47 22.60 -5.05
CA CYS A 253 -15.15 22.87 -5.65
C CYS A 253 -15.29 23.53 -7.03
N PHE A 254 -16.21 23.02 -7.85
CA PHE A 254 -16.46 23.60 -9.18
C PHE A 254 -17.13 24.97 -9.12
N ARG A 255 -18.07 25.18 -8.21
CA ARG A 255 -18.79 26.44 -8.04
C ARG A 255 -17.85 27.56 -7.57
N SER A 256 -17.00 27.27 -6.60
CA SER A 256 -16.02 28.21 -6.07
C SER A 256 -14.81 28.42 -7.00
N GLY A 257 -14.58 27.48 -7.93
CA GLY A 257 -13.36 27.48 -8.75
C GLY A 257 -12.11 27.14 -7.94
N THR A 258 -12.28 26.56 -6.75
CA THR A 258 -11.20 26.27 -5.81
C THR A 258 -10.59 24.90 -6.09
N TRP A 259 -9.25 24.88 -6.20
CA TRP A 259 -8.48 23.64 -6.19
C TRP A 259 -7.86 23.44 -4.81
N LEU A 260 -8.37 22.45 -4.08
CA LEU A 260 -8.04 22.22 -2.67
C LEU A 260 -6.54 22.03 -2.44
N GLU A 261 -6.05 22.53 -1.31
CA GLU A 261 -4.63 22.40 -0.94
C GLU A 261 -4.19 20.94 -0.81
N MET A 262 -5.05 20.09 -0.23
CA MET A 262 -4.77 18.65 -0.09
C MET A 262 -4.56 17.94 -1.43
N PHE A 263 -5.20 18.40 -2.52
CA PHE A 263 -5.02 17.81 -3.85
C PHE A 263 -3.67 18.20 -4.47
N LYS A 264 -2.97 19.19 -3.92
CA LYS A 264 -1.63 19.60 -4.35
C LYS A 264 -0.54 18.74 -3.71
N VAL A 265 -0.85 18.05 -2.61
CA VAL A 265 0.04 17.11 -1.94
C VAL A 265 0.13 15.82 -2.76
N ASN A 266 1.35 15.40 -3.10
CA ASN A 266 1.58 14.17 -3.88
C ASN A 266 2.79 13.38 -3.38
N ILE A 267 2.75 12.06 -3.60
CA ILE A 267 3.93 11.19 -3.53
C ILE A 267 4.28 10.80 -4.97
N THR A 268 5.53 11.05 -5.36
CA THR A 268 6.08 10.47 -6.57
C THR A 268 6.67 9.10 -6.29
N VAL A 269 6.07 8.08 -6.91
CA VAL A 269 6.60 6.71 -6.93
C VAL A 269 7.28 6.48 -8.27
N VAL A 270 8.61 6.32 -8.25
CA VAL A 270 9.36 6.04 -9.47
C VAL A 270 9.35 4.54 -9.73
N ILE A 271 8.81 4.13 -10.88
CA ILE A 271 8.71 2.73 -11.30
C ILE A 271 9.44 2.58 -12.64
N PRO A 272 10.42 1.66 -12.74
CA PRO A 272 11.03 1.32 -14.02
C PRO A 272 9.97 0.81 -15.00
N LYS A 273 9.79 1.50 -16.13
CA LYS A 273 8.86 1.06 -17.19
C LYS A 273 9.31 -0.30 -17.74
N PRO A 274 8.48 -1.35 -17.78
CA PRO A 274 8.91 -2.67 -18.23
C PRO A 274 9.32 -2.68 -19.71
N GLY A 275 10.28 -3.54 -20.06
CA GLY A 275 10.71 -3.74 -21.46
C GLY A 275 11.52 -2.59 -22.05
N LYS A 276 12.24 -1.83 -21.22
CA LYS A 276 13.21 -0.82 -21.68
C LYS A 276 14.63 -1.38 -21.60
N ASP A 277 15.41 -1.12 -22.65
CA ASP A 277 16.79 -1.60 -22.75
C ASP A 277 17.77 -0.76 -21.91
N ASP A 278 17.39 0.47 -21.58
CA ASP A 278 18.25 1.44 -20.89
C ASP A 278 17.49 2.13 -19.74
N TYR A 279 17.95 1.87 -18.51
CA TYR A 279 17.49 2.53 -17.28
C TYR A 279 18.55 3.49 -16.70
N SER A 280 19.62 3.80 -17.45
CA SER A 280 20.70 4.66 -16.98
C SER A 280 20.32 6.14 -16.86
N LYS A 281 19.16 6.53 -17.38
CA LYS A 281 18.68 7.91 -17.36
C LYS A 281 17.29 8.01 -16.73
N ALA A 282 17.14 8.91 -15.76
CA ALA A 282 15.85 9.38 -15.32
C ALA A 282 15.17 10.15 -16.47
N LYS A 283 13.99 9.71 -16.89
CA LYS A 283 13.20 10.33 -17.97
C LYS A 283 11.72 10.33 -17.60
N LEU A 284 11.00 11.36 -18.04
CA LEU A 284 9.53 11.42 -18.07
C LEU A 284 8.99 10.46 -19.16
#